data_AF-A0A1G3LSE2-F1
#
_entry.id   AF-A0A1G3LSE2-F1
#
_cell.length_a   1.000
_cell.length_b   1.000
_cell.length_c   1.000
_cell.angle_alpha   90.00
_cell.angle_beta   90.00
_cell.angle_gamma   90.00
#
_symmetry.space_group_name_H-M   'P 1'
#
loop_
_entity.id
_entity.type
_entity.pdbx_description
1 polymer ?
#
loop_
_entity_poly.entity_id
_entity_poly.type
_entity_poly.pdbx_seq_one_letter_code
_entity_poly.pdbx_strand_id
1 'polypeptide(L)'
;FGVTAAAPVAVAAAGGAPAAAVEEQTEFTVILKGGVPADKKIAIIKEVRTITGLGLKEAKDLVEAGEKPLKEGIPKAEAEKIKKAIAEAGGAVDIK
;
A
#
# COMPACT_ATOMS: atom_id res chain seq x y z
N PHE A 1 30.62 31.47 -35.72
CA PHE A 1 31.40 30.43 -35.03
C PHE A 1 32.61 31.13 -34.40
N GLY A 2 32.59 31.69 -33.20
CA GLY A 2 31.96 31.25 -31.96
C GLY A 2 33.01 30.82 -30.92
N VAL A 3 34.17 31.49 -30.84
CA VAL A 3 35.18 31.33 -29.78
C VAL A 3 35.56 32.72 -29.28
N THR A 4 35.14 33.03 -28.05
CA THR A 4 36.04 33.35 -26.94
C THR A 4 35.19 33.82 -25.75
N ALA A 5 35.34 33.15 -24.61
CA ALA A 5 35.37 33.75 -23.29
C ALA A 5 35.50 32.61 -22.27
N ALA A 6 36.75 32.38 -21.87
CA ALA A 6 37.08 31.61 -20.68
C ALA A 6 36.42 32.24 -19.44
N ALA A 7 35.92 31.36 -18.56
CA ALA A 7 35.63 31.46 -17.13
C ALA A 7 35.42 32.86 -16.48
N PRO A 8 34.43 32.93 -15.57
CA PRO A 8 34.85 32.86 -14.17
C PRO A 8 34.07 31.82 -13.34
N VAL A 9 34.85 31.18 -12.50
CA VAL A 9 34.54 30.55 -11.21
C VAL A 9 33.21 30.97 -10.54
N ALA A 10 32.39 29.98 -10.21
CA ALA A 10 31.62 29.97 -8.97
C ALA A 10 31.44 28.52 -8.52
N VAL A 11 32.20 28.17 -7.49
CA VAL A 11 32.01 26.94 -6.72
C VAL A 11 30.63 27.00 -6.08
N ALA A 12 29.66 26.27 -6.63
CA ALA A 12 28.43 25.96 -5.93
C ALA A 12 28.73 24.82 -4.95
N ALA A 13 29.26 25.20 -3.79
CA ALA A 13 29.28 24.35 -2.62
C ALA A 13 27.83 24.12 -2.18
N ALA A 14 27.53 22.84 -1.91
CA ALA A 14 26.68 22.35 -0.83
C ALA A 14 25.42 23.15 -0.47
N GLY A 15 24.25 22.54 -0.71
CA GLY A 15 23.04 22.97 -0.02
C GLY A 15 21.79 22.46 -0.69
N GLY A 16 21.41 21.22 -0.35
CA GLY A 16 20.04 20.70 -0.42
C GLY A 16 19.25 21.03 -1.68
N ALA A 17 19.16 20.06 -2.60
CA ALA A 17 17.90 19.86 -3.29
C ALA A 17 16.80 19.85 -2.20
N PRO A 18 15.68 20.60 -2.36
CA PRO A 18 14.57 20.43 -1.44
C PRO A 18 14.16 18.97 -1.62
N ALA A 19 14.44 18.15 -0.63
CA ALA A 19 13.90 16.82 -0.52
C ALA A 19 12.40 17.02 -0.65
N ALA A 20 11.86 16.66 -1.82
CA ALA A 20 10.45 16.59 -2.05
C ALA A 20 9.88 15.81 -0.88
N ALA A 21 9.00 16.48 -0.13
CA ALA A 21 8.27 16.00 1.02
C ALA A 21 8.22 14.47 1.07
N VAL A 22 9.18 13.88 1.79
CA VAL A 22 8.92 12.64 2.50
C VAL A 22 8.02 13.10 3.64
N GLU A 23 6.73 13.31 3.34
CA GLU A 23 5.73 13.06 4.37
C GLU A 23 6.06 11.67 4.89
N GLU A 24 6.41 11.56 6.17
CA GLU A 24 6.56 10.28 6.82
C GLU A 24 5.30 9.48 6.49
N GLN A 25 5.41 8.49 5.60
CA GLN A 25 4.29 7.64 5.21
C GLN A 25 3.89 6.83 6.44
N THR A 26 3.11 7.44 7.34
CA THR A 26 2.54 6.82 8.53
C THR A 26 1.24 6.08 8.18
N GLU A 27 0.75 6.29 6.97
CA GLU A 27 -0.50 5.76 6.45
C GLU A 27 -0.23 4.73 5.36
N PHE A 28 -0.75 3.53 5.60
CA PHE A 28 -0.63 2.39 4.70
C PHE A 28 -2.01 1.93 4.26
N THR A 29 -2.07 1.44 3.03
CA THR A 29 -3.27 0.88 2.43
C THR A 29 -3.07 -0.60 2.21
N VAL A 30 -3.95 -1.40 2.81
CA VAL A 30 -3.94 -2.86 2.66
C VAL A 30 -4.92 -3.25 1.58
N ILE A 31 -4.43 -3.88 0.51
CA ILE A 31 -5.20 -4.29 -0.66
C ILE A 31 -5.26 -5.81 -0.70
N LEU A 32 -6.45 -6.39 -0.77
CA LEU A 32 -6.61 -7.84 -0.94
C LEU A 32 -6.18 -8.24 -2.35
N LYS A 33 -5.23 -9.18 -2.48
CA LYS A 33 -4.86 -9.73 -3.79
C LYS A 33 -6.03 -10.55 -4.35
N GLY A 34 -6.26 -10.40 -5.65
CA GLY A 34 -7.20 -11.26 -6.37
C GLY A 34 -6.72 -12.71 -6.44
N GLY A 35 -7.54 -13.58 -7.04
CA GLY A 35 -7.20 -14.99 -7.22
C GLY A 35 -7.28 -15.83 -5.93
N VAL A 36 -8.19 -15.47 -5.03
CA VAL A 36 -8.41 -16.19 -3.77
C VAL A 36 -8.85 -17.65 -4.03
N PRO A 37 -8.16 -18.66 -3.48
CA PRO A 37 -8.54 -20.07 -3.63
C PRO A 37 -9.98 -20.32 -3.15
N ALA A 38 -10.75 -21.09 -3.92
CA ALA A 38 -12.16 -21.34 -3.61
C ALA A 38 -12.36 -22.01 -2.24
N ASP A 39 -11.44 -22.88 -1.83
CA ASP A 39 -11.42 -23.57 -0.54
C ASP A 39 -11.07 -22.65 0.65
N LYS A 40 -10.35 -21.54 0.39
CA LYS A 40 -9.99 -20.52 1.39
C LYS A 40 -10.93 -19.31 1.41
N LYS A 41 -11.78 -19.19 0.39
CA LYS A 41 -12.66 -18.04 0.18
C LYS A 41 -13.56 -17.74 1.38
N ILE A 42 -14.13 -18.76 2.03
CA ILE A 42 -14.99 -18.55 3.22
C ILE A 42 -14.17 -18.01 4.39
N ALA A 43 -12.95 -18.52 4.62
CA ALA A 43 -12.08 -18.05 5.68
C ALA A 43 -11.68 -16.58 5.46
N ILE A 44 -11.31 -16.24 4.23
CA ILE A 44 -10.94 -14.87 3.86
C ILE A 44 -12.15 -13.93 3.96
N ILE A 45 -13.36 -14.34 3.53
CA ILE A 45 -14.58 -13.53 3.71
C ILE A 45 -14.85 -13.25 5.19
N LYS A 46 -14.61 -14.21 6.10
CA LYS A 46 -14.77 -13.98 7.54
C LYS A 46 -13.79 -12.92 8.04
N GLU A 47 -12.52 -13.02 7.68
CA GLU A 47 -11.52 -12.01 8.05
C GLU A 47 -11.82 -10.64 7.45
N VAL A 48 -12.18 -10.58 6.17
CA VAL A 48 -12.58 -9.33 5.51
C VAL A 48 -13.75 -8.68 6.24
N ARG A 49 -14.77 -9.45 6.65
CA ARG A 49 -15.87 -8.92 7.47
C ARG A 49 -15.41 -8.41 8.83
N THR A 50 -14.50 -9.12 9.51
CA THR A 50 -13.95 -8.67 10.79
C THR A 50 -13.14 -7.37 10.65
N ILE A 51 -12.36 -7.23 9.58
CA ILE A 51 -11.49 -6.07 9.32
C ILE A 51 -12.29 -4.84 8.88
N THR A 52 -13.28 -5.05 7.99
CA THR A 52 -13.99 -3.96 7.29
C THR A 52 -15.37 -3.65 7.89
N GLY A 53 -15.95 -4.57 8.68
CA GLY A 53 -17.32 -4.44 9.19
C GLY A 53 -18.41 -4.61 8.12
N LEU A 54 -18.05 -4.95 6.88
CA LEU A 54 -19.00 -5.11 5.78
C LEU A 54 -19.95 -6.30 6.00
N GLY A 55 -21.12 -6.22 5.38
CA GLY A 55 -22.09 -7.31 5.30
C GLY A 55 -21.57 -8.49 4.48
N LEU A 56 -22.25 -9.65 4.59
CA LEU A 56 -21.82 -10.87 3.89
C LEU A 56 -21.76 -10.70 2.37
N LYS A 57 -22.70 -9.92 1.81
CA LYS A 57 -22.75 -9.63 0.37
C LYS A 57 -21.56 -8.78 -0.08
N GLU A 58 -21.31 -7.67 0.60
CA GLU A 58 -20.25 -6.72 0.24
C GLU A 58 -18.86 -7.33 0.43
N ALA A 59 -18.66 -8.11 1.50
CA ALA A 59 -17.42 -8.83 1.73
C ALA A 59 -17.18 -9.91 0.66
N LYS A 60 -18.22 -10.63 0.24
CA LYS A 60 -18.13 -11.58 -0.87
C LYS A 60 -17.75 -10.87 -2.18
N ASP A 61 -18.43 -9.77 -2.49
CA ASP A 61 -18.17 -8.99 -3.70
C ASP A 61 -16.75 -8.39 -3.70
N LEU A 62 -16.21 -8.00 -2.52
CA LEU A 62 -14.83 -7.54 -2.37
C LEU A 62 -13.82 -8.66 -2.62
N VAL A 63 -14.00 -9.81 -1.98
CA VAL A 63 -13.12 -10.99 -2.13
C VAL A 63 -13.17 -11.56 -3.55
N GLU A 64 -14.32 -11.48 -4.23
CA GLU A 64 -14.48 -11.91 -5.62
C GLU A 64 -13.89 -10.94 -6.63
N ALA A 65 -14.01 -9.64 -6.38
CA ALA A 65 -13.38 -8.64 -7.24
C ALA A 65 -11.85 -8.73 -7.14
N GLY A 66 -11.31 -8.90 -5.92
CA GLY A 66 -9.88 -8.80 -5.68
C GLY A 66 -9.35 -7.40 -5.98
N GLU A 67 -8.07 -7.16 -5.64
CA GLU A 67 -7.36 -5.89 -5.84
C GLU A 67 -8.05 -4.66 -5.23
N LYS A 68 -8.96 -4.89 -4.29
CA LYS A 68 -9.68 -3.85 -3.56
C LYS A 68 -9.03 -3.57 -2.20
N PRO A 69 -9.02 -2.30 -1.77
CA PRO A 69 -8.57 -1.93 -0.45
C PRO A 69 -9.47 -2.57 0.62
N LEU A 70 -8.86 -3.20 1.61
CA LEU A 70 -9.51 -3.64 2.85
C LEU A 70 -9.57 -2.49 3.84
N LYS A 71 -8.48 -1.75 3.96
CA LYS A 71 -8.37 -0.61 4.87
C LYS A 71 -7.29 0.34 4.36
N GLU A 72 -7.55 1.62 4.49
CA GLU A 72 -6.69 2.72 4.02
C GLU A 72 -6.36 3.63 5.19
N GLY A 73 -5.23 4.35 5.11
CA GLY A 73 -4.89 5.34 6.13
C GLY A 73 -4.52 4.76 7.48
N ILE A 74 -4.05 3.50 7.53
CA ILE A 74 -3.76 2.82 8.80
C ILE A 74 -2.27 2.77 9.12
N PRO A 75 -1.87 2.77 10.39
CA PRO A 75 -0.47 2.65 10.77
C PRO A 75 0.09 1.29 10.35
N LYS A 76 1.41 1.24 10.12
CA LYS A 76 2.13 0.02 9.72
C LYS A 76 1.81 -1.19 10.59
N ALA A 77 1.72 -0.98 11.91
CA ALA A 77 1.41 -2.04 12.87
C ALA A 77 0.01 -2.66 12.64
N GLU A 78 -0.97 -1.88 12.20
CA GLU A 78 -2.30 -2.39 11.86
C GLU A 78 -2.29 -3.04 10.48
N ALA A 79 -1.57 -2.47 9.50
CA ALA A 79 -1.43 -3.05 8.17
C ALA A 79 -0.79 -4.46 8.23
N GLU A 80 0.26 -4.63 9.05
CA GLU A 80 0.90 -5.92 9.26
C GLU A 80 -0.01 -6.93 9.98
N LYS A 81 -0.83 -6.49 10.94
CA LYS A 81 -1.84 -7.35 11.58
C LYS A 81 -2.87 -7.87 10.58
N ILE A 82 -3.39 -6.99 9.73
CA ILE A 82 -4.35 -7.35 8.68
C ILE A 82 -3.71 -8.32 7.69
N LYS A 83 -2.47 -8.03 7.27
CA LYS A 83 -1.72 -8.92 6.38
C LYS A 83 -1.53 -10.31 6.96
N LYS A 84 -1.22 -10.40 8.26
CA LYS A 84 -1.06 -11.68 8.95
C LYS A 84 -2.38 -12.45 9.04
N ALA A 85 -3.47 -11.79 9.44
CA ALA A 85 -4.79 -12.42 9.54
C ALA A 85 -5.27 -12.99 8.19
N ILE A 86 -5.11 -12.23 7.11
CA ILE A 86 -5.47 -12.69 5.76
C ILE A 86 -4.54 -13.82 5.28
N ALA A 87 -3.24 -13.75 5.58
CA ALA A 87 -2.29 -14.81 5.25
C ALA A 87 -2.61 -16.13 5.96
N GLU A 88 -2.98 -16.08 7.25
CA GLU A 88 -3.42 -17.24 8.04
C GLU A 88 -4.73 -17.83 7.50
N ALA A 89 -5.62 -17.00 6.97
CA ALA A 89 -6.83 -17.43 6.26
C ALA A 89 -6.56 -18.04 4.87
N GLY A 90 -5.32 -17.99 4.38
CA GLY A 90 -4.91 -18.51 3.07
C GLY A 90 -5.04 -17.51 1.91
N GLY A 91 -5.16 -16.22 2.22
CA GLY A 91 -5.18 -15.12 1.25
C GLY A 91 -3.85 -14.38 1.21
N ALA A 92 -3.76 -13.38 0.34
CA ALA A 92 -2.61 -12.49 0.29
C ALA A 92 -3.08 -11.04 0.19
N VAL A 93 -2.31 -10.12 0.76
CA VAL A 93 -2.55 -8.68 0.64
C VAL A 93 -1.27 -7.96 0.22
N ASP A 94 -1.41 -6.86 -0.51
CA ASP A 94 -0.35 -5.86 -0.68
C ASP A 94 -0.54 -4.72 0.31
N ILE A 95 0.57 -4.21 0.82
CA ILE A 95 0.61 -3.00 1.65
C ILE A 95 1.28 -1.93 0.78
N LYS A 96 0.55 -0.85 0.50
CA LYS A 96 1.04 0.33 -0.21
C LYS A 96 1.17 1.51 0.74
#